data_AF-A0A2V4ABP9-F1
#
_entry.id   AF-A0A2V4ABP9-F1
#
_cell.length_a   1.000
_cell.length_b   1.000
_cell.length_c   1.000
_cell.angle_alpha   90.00
_cell.angle_beta   90.00
_cell.angle_gamma   90.00
#
_symmetry.space_group_name_H-M   'P 1'
#
loop_
_entity.id
_entity.type
_entity.pdbx_description
1 polymer ?
#
loop_
_entity_poly.entity_id
_entity_poly.type
_entity_poly.pdbx_seq_one_letter_code
_entity_poly.pdbx_strand_id
1 'polypeptide(L)'
;MRASEESDPHVSSTNEQVPDPEVPAKARSRRYSASYKAKILAEYEELDKAGKGALLRREGLYTSLISGWRLQRDQGALAALAKPAGRPAADPRDRENAKLRRENERLAAELEKARKVIEVQGKLSALLGQLATDSPSSGSEPTS
;
A
#
# COMPACT_ATOMS: atom_id res chain seq x y z
N MET A 1 78.31 -12.99 50.62
CA MET A 1 78.27 -11.60 51.14
C MET A 1 77.51 -10.79 50.11
N ARG A 2 76.41 -10.09 50.49
CA ARG A 2 75.60 -9.04 49.78
C ARG A 2 75.48 -9.14 48.23
N ALA A 3 74.31 -9.29 47.59
CA ALA A 3 72.96 -8.72 47.79
C ALA A 3 72.80 -7.24 47.40
N SER A 4 72.15 -7.03 46.24
CA SER A 4 71.37 -5.89 45.71
C SER A 4 70.60 -6.50 44.51
N GLU A 5 69.26 -6.59 44.41
CA GLU A 5 68.23 -5.51 44.30
C GLU A 5 68.69 -4.41 43.32
N GLU A 6 67.99 -3.95 42.28
CA GLU A 6 66.57 -3.97 41.83
C GLU A 6 66.55 -3.73 40.28
N SER A 7 65.46 -3.80 39.49
CA SER A 7 64.08 -4.31 39.62
C SER A 7 63.42 -4.47 38.21
N ASP A 8 62.24 -5.12 38.14
CA ASP A 8 61.26 -5.02 37.04
C ASP A 8 60.33 -3.82 37.34
N PRO A 9 59.79 -3.05 36.36
CA PRO A 9 58.72 -3.62 35.52
C PRO A 9 58.43 -3.00 34.13
N HIS A 10 57.50 -3.67 33.45
CA HIS A 10 56.38 -3.12 32.66
C HIS A 10 56.47 -3.13 31.12
N VAL A 11 55.73 -4.10 30.58
CA VAL A 11 55.07 -4.22 29.28
C VAL A 11 55.30 -3.14 28.20
N SER A 12 55.51 -3.63 26.98
CA SER A 12 54.77 -3.13 25.83
C SER A 12 54.32 -4.32 25.00
N SER A 13 53.09 -4.75 25.24
CA SER A 13 52.39 -5.68 24.36
C SER A 13 52.40 -5.10 22.96
N THR A 14 53.05 -5.78 22.02
CA THR A 14 53.02 -5.41 20.60
C THR A 14 51.56 -5.41 20.17
N ASN A 15 51.00 -4.23 19.92
CA ASN A 15 49.59 -4.03 19.63
C ASN A 15 49.30 -4.58 18.22
N GLU A 16 49.04 -5.88 18.13
CA GLU A 16 48.74 -6.60 16.91
C GLU A 16 47.36 -6.12 16.41
N GLN A 17 47.41 -5.12 15.52
CA GLN A 17 46.24 -4.42 15.01
C GLN A 17 45.39 -5.40 14.19
N VAL A 18 44.36 -5.94 14.83
CA VAL A 18 43.27 -6.68 14.18
C VAL A 18 42.74 -5.83 13.03
N PRO A 19 42.78 -6.31 11.77
CA PRO A 19 42.26 -5.56 10.63
C PRO A 19 40.77 -5.25 10.82
N ASP A 20 40.41 -4.00 10.58
CA ASP A 20 39.04 -3.51 10.72
C ASP A 20 38.08 -4.30 9.80
N PRO A 21 37.05 -4.98 10.34
CA PRO A 21 36.15 -5.81 9.56
C PRO A 21 35.08 -4.99 8.81
N GLU A 22 35.49 -3.96 8.07
CA GLU A 22 34.62 -3.23 7.16
C GLU A 22 34.18 -4.14 5.99
N VAL A 23 33.06 -4.85 6.17
CA VAL A 23 32.40 -5.58 5.10
C VAL A 23 31.75 -4.55 4.15
N PRO A 24 32.21 -4.40 2.90
CA PRO A 24 31.67 -3.41 1.99
C PRO A 24 30.19 -3.64 1.71
N ALA A 25 29.45 -2.55 1.50
CA ALA A 25 27.99 -2.54 1.40
C ALA A 25 27.45 -3.66 0.50
N LYS A 26 26.61 -4.52 1.08
CA LYS A 26 26.12 -5.78 0.50
C LYS A 26 25.72 -5.62 -0.97
N ALA A 27 26.43 -6.35 -1.84
CA ALA A 27 26.24 -6.29 -3.29
C ALA A 27 24.76 -6.41 -3.68
N ARG A 28 24.30 -5.47 -4.54
CA ARG A 28 22.90 -5.36 -4.96
C ARG A 28 22.46 -6.66 -5.65
N SER A 29 21.60 -7.44 -4.99
CA SER A 29 21.15 -8.74 -5.49
C SER A 29 20.53 -8.62 -6.89
N ARG A 30 21.01 -9.45 -7.83
CA ARG A 30 20.62 -9.44 -9.24
C ARG A 30 19.15 -9.87 -9.38
N ARG A 31 18.30 -8.96 -9.87
CA ARG A 31 16.89 -9.25 -10.18
C ARG A 31 16.78 -9.75 -11.62
N TYR A 32 16.03 -10.83 -11.83
CA TYR A 32 15.78 -11.43 -13.13
C TYR A 32 14.33 -11.20 -13.56
N SER A 33 14.11 -10.65 -14.75
CA SER A 33 12.76 -10.45 -15.32
C SER A 33 12.11 -11.79 -15.66
N ALA A 34 10.77 -11.83 -15.69
CA ALA A 34 10.03 -13.03 -16.07
C ALA A 34 10.38 -13.51 -17.49
N SER A 35 10.57 -12.58 -18.44
CA SER A 35 10.98 -12.87 -19.81
C SER A 35 12.39 -13.48 -19.89
N TYR A 36 13.35 -12.97 -19.10
CA TYR A 36 14.69 -13.55 -19.03
C TYR A 36 14.65 -14.98 -18.46
N LYS A 37 13.92 -15.19 -17.34
CA LYS A 37 13.74 -16.54 -16.77
C LYS A 37 13.14 -17.51 -17.78
N ALA A 38 12.10 -17.10 -18.50
CA ALA A 38 11.43 -17.92 -19.51
C ALA A 38 12.37 -18.28 -20.67
N LYS A 39 13.14 -17.32 -21.20
CA LYS A 39 14.15 -17.57 -22.25
C LYS A 39 15.21 -18.56 -21.79
N ILE A 40 15.79 -18.35 -20.61
CA ILE A 40 16.82 -19.24 -20.07
C ILE A 40 16.28 -20.64 -19.81
N LEU A 41 15.04 -20.77 -19.30
CA LEU A 41 14.42 -22.10 -19.14
C LEU A 41 14.24 -22.81 -20.49
N ALA A 42 13.77 -22.12 -21.53
CA ALA A 42 13.62 -22.72 -22.86
C ALA A 42 14.97 -23.23 -23.42
N GLU A 43 16.00 -22.36 -23.46
CA GLU A 43 17.35 -22.74 -23.89
C GLU A 43 17.92 -23.87 -23.00
N TYR A 44 17.64 -23.86 -21.69
CA TYR A 44 18.05 -24.91 -20.78
C TYR A 44 17.35 -26.24 -21.02
N GLU A 45 16.08 -26.30 -21.48
CA GLU A 45 15.46 -27.60 -21.77
C GLU A 45 16.04 -28.25 -23.04
N GLU A 46 16.29 -27.44 -24.08
CA GLU A 46 16.78 -27.89 -25.40
C GLU A 46 18.22 -28.43 -25.39
N LEU A 47 19.06 -27.97 -24.45
CA LEU A 47 20.48 -28.32 -24.40
C LEU A 47 20.77 -29.70 -23.78
N ASP A 48 21.88 -30.30 -24.18
CA ASP A 48 22.43 -31.51 -23.57
C ASP A 48 23.08 -31.22 -22.20
N LYS A 49 23.69 -32.23 -21.55
CA LYS A 49 24.33 -32.06 -20.23
C LYS A 49 25.52 -31.10 -20.27
N ALA A 50 26.33 -31.11 -21.35
CA ALA A 50 27.46 -30.20 -21.51
C ALA A 50 26.99 -28.77 -21.82
N GLY A 51 26.02 -28.62 -22.73
CA GLY A 51 25.38 -27.35 -23.07
C GLY A 51 24.72 -26.69 -21.86
N LYS A 52 23.96 -27.44 -21.06
CA LYS A 52 23.40 -26.96 -19.77
C LYS A 52 24.47 -26.37 -18.85
N GLY A 53 25.62 -27.06 -18.72
CA GLY A 53 26.76 -26.56 -17.95
C GLY A 53 27.47 -25.34 -18.55
N ALA A 54 27.44 -25.18 -19.88
CA ALA A 54 27.98 -24.00 -20.57
C ALA A 54 27.08 -22.78 -20.44
N LEU A 55 25.77 -22.95 -20.63
CA LEU A 55 24.73 -21.94 -20.44
C LEU A 55 24.80 -21.33 -19.03
N LEU A 56 24.83 -22.18 -17.99
CA LEU A 56 24.90 -21.72 -16.61
C LEU A 56 26.15 -20.86 -16.32
N ARG A 57 27.31 -21.25 -16.84
CA ARG A 57 28.56 -20.47 -16.68
C ARG A 57 28.52 -19.15 -17.46
N ARG A 58 28.00 -19.15 -18.69
CA ARG A 58 27.86 -17.95 -19.54
C ARG A 58 26.96 -16.90 -18.89
N GLU A 59 25.86 -17.32 -18.29
CA GLU A 59 24.85 -16.43 -17.71
C GLU A 59 25.13 -16.04 -16.24
N GLY A 60 26.07 -16.73 -15.58
CA GLY A 60 26.35 -16.58 -14.14
C GLY A 60 25.24 -17.13 -13.26
N LEU A 61 24.69 -18.29 -13.62
CA LEU A 61 23.53 -18.92 -12.98
C LEU A 61 23.89 -20.24 -12.31
N TYR A 62 23.17 -20.55 -11.23
CA TYR A 62 23.28 -21.82 -10.50
C TYR A 62 22.10 -22.73 -10.83
N THR A 63 22.30 -24.04 -10.75
CA THR A 63 21.25 -25.06 -10.96
C THR A 63 20.04 -24.87 -10.04
N SER A 64 20.25 -24.38 -8.82
CA SER A 64 19.19 -24.03 -7.87
C SER A 64 18.23 -22.94 -8.38
N LEU A 65 18.73 -21.97 -9.16
CA LEU A 65 17.88 -20.95 -9.79
C LEU A 65 16.99 -21.58 -10.87
N ILE A 66 17.53 -22.49 -11.69
CA ILE A 66 16.75 -23.19 -12.72
C ILE A 66 15.62 -24.01 -12.09
N SER A 67 15.92 -24.81 -11.05
CA SER A 67 14.90 -25.58 -10.32
C SER A 67 13.84 -24.67 -9.70
N GLY A 68 14.25 -23.55 -9.08
CA GLY A 68 13.32 -22.57 -8.52
C GLY A 68 12.46 -21.86 -9.59
N TRP A 69 12.99 -21.59 -10.78
CA TRP A 69 12.24 -20.95 -11.87
C TRP A 69 11.28 -21.92 -12.56
N ARG A 70 11.63 -23.21 -12.68
CA ARG A 70 10.68 -24.26 -13.12
C ARG A 70 9.47 -24.31 -12.18
N LEU A 71 9.71 -24.41 -10.86
CA LEU A 71 8.63 -24.39 -9.86
C LEU A 71 7.77 -23.11 -9.95
N GLN A 72 8.39 -21.94 -10.11
CA GLN A 72 7.67 -20.67 -10.29
C GLN A 72 6.81 -20.65 -11.57
N ARG A 73 7.31 -21.21 -12.69
CA ARG A 73 6.57 -21.33 -13.95
C ARG A 73 5.35 -22.23 -13.75
N ASP A 74 5.55 -23.40 -13.14
CA ASP A 74 4.51 -24.42 -13.00
C ASP A 74 3.41 -23.96 -12.02
N GLN A 75 3.80 -23.34 -10.90
CA GLN A 75 2.86 -22.64 -10.01
C GLN A 75 2.12 -21.49 -10.70
N GLY A 76 2.82 -20.70 -11.52
CA GLY A 76 2.23 -19.60 -12.28
C GLY A 76 1.21 -20.09 -13.32
N ALA A 77 1.48 -21.22 -13.98
CA ALA A 77 0.56 -21.85 -14.91
C ALA A 77 -0.69 -22.40 -14.19
N LEU A 78 -0.52 -23.11 -13.07
CA LEU A 78 -1.64 -23.59 -12.26
C LEU A 78 -2.50 -22.43 -11.73
N ALA A 79 -1.88 -21.36 -11.23
CA ALA A 79 -2.58 -20.17 -10.74
C ALA A 79 -3.26 -19.36 -11.87
N ALA A 80 -2.78 -19.46 -13.11
CA ALA A 80 -3.45 -18.88 -14.27
C ALA A 80 -4.68 -19.72 -14.71
N LEU A 81 -4.54 -21.04 -14.72
CA LEU A 81 -5.62 -21.98 -15.07
C LEU A 81 -6.73 -22.05 -14.01
N ALA A 82 -6.39 -21.85 -12.73
CA ALA A 82 -7.36 -21.83 -11.62
C ALA A 82 -8.20 -20.54 -11.57
N LYS A 83 -7.91 -19.52 -12.39
CA LYS A 83 -8.74 -18.32 -12.45
C LYS A 83 -10.03 -18.62 -13.22
N PRO A 84 -11.21 -18.28 -12.66
CA PRO A 84 -12.46 -18.47 -13.38
C PRO A 84 -12.47 -17.65 -14.67
N ALA A 85 -12.91 -18.27 -15.76
CA ALA A 85 -13.02 -17.62 -17.07
C ALA A 85 -14.11 -16.53 -17.04
N GLY A 86 -13.83 -15.38 -17.66
CA GLY A 86 -14.77 -14.27 -17.80
C GLY A 86 -14.31 -12.98 -17.13
N ARG A 87 -15.25 -12.03 -17.00
CA ARG A 87 -14.99 -10.75 -16.32
C ARG A 87 -14.69 -11.01 -14.83
N PRO A 88 -13.65 -10.39 -14.24
CA PRO A 88 -13.45 -10.45 -12.79
C PRO A 88 -14.73 -10.08 -12.05
N ALA A 89 -15.04 -10.80 -10.98
CA ALA A 89 -16.16 -10.46 -10.12
C ALA A 89 -16.02 -9.00 -9.66
N ALA A 90 -17.06 -8.19 -9.87
CA ALA A 90 -17.06 -6.79 -9.45
C ALA A 90 -16.71 -6.70 -7.96
N ASP A 91 -15.78 -5.80 -7.61
CA ASP A 91 -15.23 -5.70 -6.27
C ASP A 91 -16.39 -5.51 -5.26
N PRO A 92 -16.42 -6.23 -4.13
CA PRO A 92 -17.40 -5.97 -3.08
C PRO A 92 -17.46 -4.49 -2.67
N ARG A 93 -16.32 -3.79 -2.72
CA ARG A 93 -16.22 -2.34 -2.48
C ARG A 93 -16.95 -1.51 -3.55
N ASP A 94 -16.95 -1.91 -4.82
CA ASP A 94 -17.68 -1.21 -5.88
C ASP A 94 -19.19 -1.33 -5.67
N ARG A 95 -19.66 -2.51 -5.23
CA ARG A 95 -21.07 -2.75 -4.89
C ARG A 95 -21.52 -1.90 -3.71
N GLU A 96 -20.73 -1.85 -2.64
CA GLU A 96 -21.07 -1.04 -1.47
C GLU A 96 -21.00 0.46 -1.80
N ASN A 97 -20.00 0.92 -2.57
CA ASN A 97 -19.96 2.30 -3.06
C ASN A 97 -21.20 2.67 -3.89
N ALA A 98 -21.67 1.77 -4.76
CA ALA A 98 -22.87 2.01 -5.56
C ALA A 98 -24.15 2.08 -4.69
N LYS A 99 -24.23 1.28 -3.62
CA LYS A 99 -25.31 1.34 -2.63
C LYS A 99 -25.26 2.65 -1.84
N LEU A 100 -24.11 2.97 -1.24
CA LEU A 100 -23.90 4.19 -0.45
C LEU A 100 -24.16 5.46 -1.24
N ARG A 101 -23.82 5.52 -2.54
CA ARG A 101 -24.14 6.67 -3.40
C ARG A 101 -25.64 6.88 -3.56
N ARG A 102 -26.40 5.82 -3.86
CA ARG A 102 -27.88 5.90 -3.97
C ARG A 102 -28.54 6.33 -2.66
N GLU A 103 -28.01 5.85 -1.54
CA GLU A 103 -28.50 6.21 -0.21
C GLU A 103 -28.16 7.68 0.12
N ASN A 104 -26.96 8.15 -0.23
CA ASN A 104 -26.57 9.56 -0.09
C ASN A 104 -27.43 10.49 -0.97
N GLU A 105 -27.65 10.14 -2.25
CA GLU A 105 -28.53 10.87 -3.18
C GLU A 105 -29.96 10.98 -2.63
N ARG A 106 -30.51 9.87 -2.10
CA ARG A 106 -31.82 9.85 -1.46
C ARG A 106 -31.88 10.74 -0.23
N LEU A 107 -30.92 10.61 0.69
CA LEU A 107 -30.88 11.39 1.93
C LEU A 107 -30.68 12.89 1.65
N ALA A 108 -29.91 13.25 0.63
CA ALA A 108 -29.77 14.63 0.17
C ALA A 108 -31.10 15.20 -0.35
N ALA A 109 -31.87 14.42 -1.13
CA ALA A 109 -33.20 14.83 -1.60
C ALA A 109 -34.22 14.98 -0.45
N GLU A 110 -34.18 14.09 0.55
CA GLU A 110 -35.00 14.19 1.76
C GLU A 110 -34.63 15.44 2.61
N LEU A 111 -33.34 15.74 2.76
CA LEU A 111 -32.84 16.96 3.43
C LEU A 111 -33.29 18.24 2.71
N GLU A 112 -33.19 18.29 1.38
CA GLU A 112 -33.65 19.44 0.59
C GLU A 112 -35.16 19.65 0.69
N LYS A 113 -35.95 18.58 0.79
CA LYS A 113 -37.39 18.66 1.07
C LYS A 113 -37.65 19.24 2.47
N ALA A 114 -36.92 18.77 3.49
CA ALA A 114 -37.07 19.27 4.86
C ALA A 114 -36.69 20.76 4.98
N ARG A 115 -35.60 21.18 4.33
CA ARG A 115 -35.16 22.59 4.26
C ARG A 115 -36.25 23.51 3.68
N LYS A 116 -36.90 23.09 2.59
CA LYS A 116 -38.00 23.86 1.96
C LYS A 116 -39.22 23.99 2.88
N VAL A 117 -39.55 22.96 3.67
CA VAL A 117 -40.64 23.06 4.66
C VAL A 117 -40.30 24.11 5.73
N ILE A 118 -39.08 24.08 6.27
CA ILE A 118 -38.60 25.06 7.26
C ILE A 118 -38.62 26.48 6.68
N GLU A 119 -38.19 26.66 5.42
CA GLU A 119 -38.20 27.96 4.73
C GLU A 119 -39.63 28.51 4.57
N VAL A 120 -40.59 27.67 4.17
CA VAL A 120 -42.00 28.08 4.03
C VAL A 120 -42.61 28.43 5.39
N GLN A 121 -42.32 27.64 6.44
CA GLN A 121 -42.77 27.93 7.81
C GLN A 121 -42.18 29.26 8.33
N GLY A 122 -40.91 29.53 8.07
CA GLY A 122 -40.26 30.79 8.43
C GLY A 122 -40.89 32.00 7.72
N LYS A 123 -41.14 31.90 6.41
CA LYS A 123 -41.82 32.95 5.63
C LYS A 123 -43.25 33.20 6.12
N LEU A 124 -44.02 32.15 6.42
CA LEU A 124 -45.38 32.29 6.94
C LEU A 124 -45.38 32.98 8.32
N SER A 125 -44.46 32.59 9.22
CA SER A 125 -44.30 33.22 10.52
C SER A 125 -43.96 34.71 10.40
N ALA A 126 -43.04 35.08 9.50
CA ALA A 126 -42.69 36.48 9.25
C ALA A 126 -43.87 37.32 8.74
N LEU A 127 -44.66 36.79 7.78
CA LEU A 127 -45.86 37.46 7.27
C LEU A 127 -46.94 37.66 8.35
N LEU A 128 -47.15 36.65 9.19
CA LEU A 128 -48.08 36.75 10.33
C LEU A 128 -47.61 37.78 11.37
N GLY A 129 -46.30 37.82 11.64
CA GLY A 129 -45.69 38.83 12.51
C GLY A 129 -45.86 40.27 11.97
N GLN A 130 -45.70 40.46 10.66
CA GLN A 130 -45.97 41.75 10.00
C GLN A 130 -47.44 42.15 10.15
N LEU A 131 -48.38 41.26 9.80
CA LEU A 131 -49.82 41.56 9.88
C LEU A 131 -50.28 41.84 11.32
N ALA A 132 -49.70 41.18 12.32
CA ALA A 132 -49.96 41.47 13.73
C ALA A 132 -49.39 42.81 14.22
N THR A 133 -48.36 43.34 13.53
CA THR A 133 -47.70 44.62 13.87
C THR A 133 -48.33 45.80 13.13
N ASP A 134 -48.77 45.60 11.88
CA ASP A 134 -49.36 46.63 11.01
C ASP A 134 -50.84 46.92 11.32
N SER A 135 -51.42 46.27 12.33
CA SER A 135 -52.80 46.54 12.77
C SER A 135 -52.87 47.94 13.43
N PRO A 136 -53.59 48.92 12.86
CA PRO A 136 -53.67 50.25 13.45
C PRO A 136 -54.44 50.19 14.76
N SER A 137 -53.91 50.87 15.79
CA SER A 137 -54.62 51.13 17.05
C SER A 137 -55.79 52.10 16.82
N SER A 138 -56.86 51.59 16.22
CA SER A 138 -58.14 52.28 16.04
C SER A 138 -59.00 52.08 17.30
N GLY A 139 -58.61 52.75 18.38
CA GLY A 139 -59.22 52.61 19.71
C GLY A 139 -58.98 53.82 20.60
N SER A 140 -59.09 55.02 20.03
CA SER A 140 -59.04 56.26 20.81
C SER A 140 -60.35 56.46 21.59
N GLU A 141 -60.33 56.18 22.89
CA GLU A 141 -61.07 57.05 23.83
C GLU A 141 -60.35 58.40 23.90
N PRO A 142 -61.08 59.53 23.98
CA PRO A 142 -61.39 60.03 25.32
C PRO A 142 -62.72 60.80 25.49
N THR A 143 -63.07 61.03 26.76
CA THR A 143 -63.93 62.09 27.33
C THR A 143 -65.41 62.16 26.92
N SER A 144 -66.28 61.94 27.91
CA SER A 144 -66.81 63.07 28.69
C SER A 144 -67.18 62.65 30.12
#